data_AF-A0A6J5ZR99-F1
#
_entry.id   AF-A0A6J5ZR99-F1
#
_cell.length_a   1.000
_cell.length_b   1.000
_cell.length_c   1.000
_cell.angle_alpha   90.00
_cell.angle_beta   90.00
_cell.angle_gamma   90.00
#
_symmetry.space_group_name_H-M   'P 1'
#
loop_
_entity.id
_entity.type
_entity.pdbx_description
1 polymer ?
#
loop_
_entity_poly.entity_id
_entity_poly.type
_entity_poly.pdbx_seq_one_letter_code
_entity_poly.pdbx_strand_id
1 'polypeptide(L)'
;MADSTTGLTPQEQRFESEHIHASALVLLLAAIGLAIWSIGRLVNYGQSGSLVACVGLFVMAIAIVLHIEHLSFRIGRSAVVLLILGVCGIAVGNLLAALDVSGSVTWIVKGFGWVTAGAGVAMVAVHKEGQMKAALADYASGKPWTTRVTVHASFLSLITGAIGLVLLGVGLVGQDATSSRTPYVLQIAGGVLVVIGMIRHFGHLAPRIGRVAVVVTIAALLLFAANTFPDAIDPENAASHVTFWHVCIGIAGLLGVVAFLLALQKKLSTD
;
A
#
# COMPACT_ATOMS: atom_id res chain seq x y z
N MET A 1 -11.61 -11.03 -41.49
CA MET A 1 -12.53 -10.01 -40.94
C MET A 1 -12.21 -9.88 -39.46
N ALA A 2 -11.54 -8.78 -39.08
CA ALA A 2 -11.21 -8.51 -37.69
C ALA A 2 -12.45 -7.96 -36.98
N ASP A 3 -12.81 -8.58 -35.86
CA ASP A 3 -13.96 -8.21 -35.05
C ASP A 3 -13.66 -6.89 -34.32
N SER A 4 -14.03 -5.76 -34.94
CA SER A 4 -13.75 -4.39 -34.46
C SER A 4 -14.78 -3.89 -33.45
N THR A 5 -15.39 -4.80 -32.69
CA THR A 5 -16.55 -4.51 -31.83
C THR A 5 -16.20 -3.96 -30.44
N THR A 6 -14.93 -4.00 -30.01
CA THR A 6 -14.59 -3.56 -28.64
C THR A 6 -13.96 -2.17 -28.52
N GLY A 7 -13.50 -1.54 -29.60
CA GLY A 7 -12.81 -0.24 -29.52
C GLY A 7 -11.54 -0.23 -28.64
N LEU A 8 -11.09 -1.41 -28.23
CA LEU A 8 -9.92 -1.63 -27.37
C LEU A 8 -8.70 -1.86 -28.26
N THR A 9 -7.58 -1.24 -27.90
CA THR A 9 -6.28 -1.62 -28.44
C THR A 9 -6.00 -3.11 -28.13
N PRO A 10 -5.20 -3.81 -28.96
CA PRO A 10 -4.80 -5.19 -28.68
C PRO A 10 -4.16 -5.38 -27.30
N GLN A 11 -3.56 -4.33 -26.76
CA GLN A 11 -2.99 -4.28 -25.42
C GLN A 11 -4.10 -4.30 -24.35
N GLU A 12 -5.13 -3.45 -24.50
CA GLU A 12 -6.30 -3.42 -23.62
C GLU A 12 -7.10 -4.72 -23.63
N GLN A 13 -7.22 -5.40 -24.78
CA GLN A 13 -7.89 -6.70 -24.86
C GLN A 13 -7.17 -7.80 -24.06
N ARG A 14 -5.83 -7.82 -24.04
CA ARG A 14 -5.08 -8.78 -23.20
C ARG A 14 -5.30 -8.52 -21.71
N PHE A 15 -5.34 -7.25 -21.30
CA PHE A 15 -5.51 -6.86 -19.89
C PHE A 15 -6.87 -7.21 -19.31
N GLU A 16 -7.89 -7.55 -20.10
CA GLU A 16 -9.21 -7.93 -19.60
C GLU A 16 -9.36 -9.42 -19.30
N SER A 17 -8.49 -10.27 -19.87
CA SER A 17 -8.56 -11.72 -19.69
C SER A 17 -7.95 -12.23 -18.39
N GLU A 18 -7.10 -11.44 -17.72
CA GLU A 18 -6.33 -11.90 -16.55
C GLU A 18 -7.05 -11.62 -15.22
N HIS A 19 -7.18 -12.64 -14.36
CA HIS A 19 -7.71 -12.46 -12.99
C HIS A 19 -6.84 -11.55 -12.11
N ILE A 20 -5.53 -11.54 -12.35
CA ILE A 20 -4.53 -10.69 -11.70
C ILE A 20 -3.70 -10.04 -12.80
N HIS A 21 -3.84 -8.74 -12.98
CA HIS A 21 -3.29 -8.05 -14.16
C HIS A 21 -1.82 -7.60 -14.01
N ALA A 22 -1.26 -7.74 -12.80
CA ALA A 22 0.17 -7.50 -12.57
C ALA A 22 0.97 -8.67 -13.15
N SER A 23 2.09 -8.39 -13.82
CA SER A 23 2.95 -9.48 -14.31
C SER A 23 3.54 -10.27 -13.14
N ALA A 24 3.81 -11.56 -13.35
CA ALA A 24 4.44 -12.42 -12.34
C ALA A 24 5.76 -11.83 -11.82
N LEU A 25 6.55 -11.22 -12.71
CA LEU A 25 7.80 -10.54 -12.36
C LEU A 25 7.57 -9.35 -11.42
N VAL A 26 6.55 -8.52 -11.67
CA VAL A 26 6.23 -7.37 -10.80
C VAL A 26 5.81 -7.85 -9.41
N LEU A 27 4.97 -8.90 -9.33
CA LEU A 27 4.57 -9.48 -8.05
C LEU A 27 5.77 -10.06 -7.29
N LEU A 28 6.68 -10.75 -7.99
CA LEU A 28 7.90 -11.30 -7.40
C LEU A 28 8.84 -10.21 -6.91
N LEU A 29 9.06 -9.15 -7.69
CA LEU A 29 9.88 -8.00 -7.27
C LEU A 29 9.28 -7.28 -6.06
N ALA A 30 7.96 -7.10 -6.03
CA ALA A 30 7.28 -6.54 -4.86
C ALA A 30 7.46 -7.43 -3.62
N ALA A 31 7.36 -8.75 -3.77
CA ALA A 31 7.59 -9.72 -2.69
C ALA A 31 9.04 -9.67 -2.19
N ILE A 32 10.02 -9.62 -3.10
CA ILE A 32 11.45 -9.52 -2.76
C ILE A 32 11.73 -8.21 -2.02
N GLY A 33 11.24 -7.07 -2.54
CA GLY A 33 11.43 -5.78 -1.89
C GLY A 33 10.82 -5.74 -0.48
N LEU A 34 9.62 -6.29 -0.31
CA LEU A 34 8.97 -6.41 0.98
C LEU A 34 9.74 -7.36 1.92
N ALA A 35 10.30 -8.46 1.42
CA ALA A 35 11.12 -9.39 2.20
C ALA A 35 12.40 -8.70 2.70
N ILE A 36 13.13 -8.02 1.82
CA ILE A 36 14.33 -7.25 2.18
C ILE A 36 13.97 -6.20 3.22
N TRP A 37 12.86 -5.47 3.04
CA TRP A 37 12.41 -4.48 4.01
C TRP A 37 12.12 -5.10 5.40
N SER A 38 11.42 -6.23 5.40
CA SER A 38 11.04 -6.96 6.61
C SER A 38 12.27 -7.50 7.35
N ILE A 39 13.22 -8.08 6.62
CA ILE A 39 14.49 -8.57 7.16
C ILE A 39 15.29 -7.41 7.74
N GLY A 40 15.35 -6.27 7.05
CA GLY A 40 16.00 -5.06 7.57
C GLY A 40 15.43 -4.60 8.91
N ARG A 41 14.12 -4.77 9.13
CA ARG A 41 13.47 -4.50 10.41
C ARG A 41 13.79 -5.53 11.50
N LEU A 42 13.99 -6.79 11.13
CA LEU A 42 14.23 -7.88 12.09
C LEU A 42 15.70 -8.04 12.49
N VAL A 43 16.63 -7.84 11.55
CA VAL A 43 18.02 -8.30 11.71
C VAL A 43 18.92 -7.27 12.38
N ASN A 44 18.54 -5.99 12.44
CA ASN A 44 19.43 -5.02 13.06
C ASN A 44 18.73 -3.77 13.59
N TYR A 45 18.87 -3.53 14.90
CA TYR A 45 18.47 -2.31 15.59
C TYR A 45 19.54 -1.22 15.37
N GLY A 46 19.60 -0.68 14.16
CA GLY A 46 20.61 0.33 13.85
C GLY A 46 20.70 0.72 12.38
N GLN A 47 21.80 1.37 12.04
CA GLN A 47 22.04 1.95 10.72
C GLN A 47 21.96 0.90 9.59
N SER A 48 22.58 -0.27 9.79
CA SER A 48 22.57 -1.35 8.80
C SER A 48 21.17 -1.89 8.51
N GLY A 49 20.34 -2.06 9.55
CA GLY A 49 18.95 -2.53 9.37
C GLY A 49 18.09 -1.50 8.65
N SER A 50 18.30 -0.21 8.96
CA SER A 50 17.65 0.90 8.27
C SER A 50 18.06 1.01 6.80
N LEU A 51 19.34 0.75 6.48
CA LEU A 51 19.82 0.71 5.10
C LEU A 51 19.20 -0.44 4.31
N VAL A 52 19.16 -1.64 4.89
CA VAL A 52 18.49 -2.80 4.26
C VAL A 52 17.00 -2.51 4.06
N ALA A 53 16.33 -1.92 5.06
CA ALA A 53 14.94 -1.50 4.95
C ALA A 53 14.71 -0.50 3.80
N CYS A 54 15.62 0.47 3.65
CA CYS A 54 15.61 1.43 2.57
C CYS A 54 15.70 0.75 1.19
N VAL A 55 16.67 -0.16 1.00
CA VAL A 55 16.85 -0.92 -0.25
C VAL A 55 15.58 -1.69 -0.60
N GLY A 56 14.97 -2.38 0.37
CA GLY A 56 13.73 -3.13 0.14
C GLY A 56 12.59 -2.24 -0.38
N LEU A 57 12.42 -1.05 0.19
CA LEU A 57 11.40 -0.08 -0.26
C LEU A 57 11.68 0.48 -1.65
N PHE A 58 12.94 0.73 -2.00
CA PHE A 58 13.29 1.13 -3.37
C PHE A 58 13.01 0.03 -4.38
N VAL A 59 13.27 -1.24 -4.04
CA VAL A 59 12.89 -2.38 -4.90
C VAL A 59 11.37 -2.43 -5.10
N MET A 60 10.58 -2.20 -4.04
CA MET A 60 9.12 -2.09 -4.17
C MET A 60 8.70 -0.91 -5.07
N ALA A 61 9.32 0.26 -4.93
CA ALA A 61 9.04 1.40 -5.79
C ALA A 61 9.35 1.11 -7.26
N ILE A 62 10.49 0.44 -7.54
CA ILE A 62 10.85 -0.01 -8.89
C ILE A 62 9.80 -0.99 -9.44
N ALA A 63 9.31 -1.95 -8.63
CA ALA A 63 8.25 -2.86 -9.06
C ALA A 63 6.98 -2.11 -9.48
N ILE A 64 6.60 -1.05 -8.75
CA ILE A 64 5.45 -0.20 -9.10
C ILE A 64 5.72 0.57 -10.40
N VAL A 65 6.93 1.11 -10.57
CA VAL A 65 7.34 1.84 -11.78
C VAL A 65 7.33 0.94 -13.02
N LEU A 66 7.81 -0.30 -12.91
CA LEU A 66 7.77 -1.29 -14.00
C LEU A 66 6.34 -1.65 -14.43
N HIS A 67 5.34 -1.34 -13.60
CA HIS A 67 3.93 -1.55 -13.89
C HIS A 67 3.13 -0.24 -14.01
N ILE A 68 3.82 0.90 -14.20
CA ILE A 68 3.22 2.23 -14.12
C ILE A 68 2.16 2.49 -15.19
N GLU A 69 2.35 2.01 -16.42
CA GLU A 69 1.41 2.26 -17.52
C GLU A 69 0.06 1.60 -17.23
N HIS A 70 0.09 0.32 -16.87
CA HIS A 70 -1.12 -0.43 -16.53
C HIS A 70 -1.79 0.11 -15.26
N LEU A 71 -1.02 0.43 -14.22
CA LEU A 71 -1.58 1.05 -13.01
C LEU A 71 -2.18 2.44 -13.30
N SER A 72 -1.52 3.26 -14.12
CA SER A 72 -1.99 4.61 -14.44
C SER A 72 -3.31 4.59 -15.19
N PHE A 73 -3.50 3.60 -16.06
CA PHE A 73 -4.77 3.37 -16.73
C PHE A 73 -5.88 2.91 -15.76
N ARG A 74 -5.55 2.05 -14.79
CA ARG A 74 -6.55 1.45 -13.89
C ARG A 74 -6.96 2.35 -12.72
N ILE A 75 -6.02 3.06 -12.10
CA ILE A 75 -6.27 3.82 -10.87
C ILE A 75 -5.97 5.32 -11.01
N GLY A 76 -5.54 5.75 -12.20
CA GLY A 76 -5.22 7.14 -12.51
C GLY A 76 -3.74 7.46 -12.26
N ARG A 77 -3.12 8.16 -13.21
CA ARG A 77 -1.68 8.54 -13.16
C ARG A 77 -1.31 9.29 -11.88
N SER A 78 -2.12 10.25 -11.45
CA SER A 78 -1.86 11.04 -10.23
C SER A 78 -1.82 10.16 -8.98
N ALA A 79 -2.71 9.16 -8.89
CA ALA A 79 -2.69 8.22 -7.76
C ALA A 79 -1.41 7.39 -7.75
N VAL A 80 -0.98 6.87 -8.91
CA VAL A 80 0.24 6.07 -9.01
C VAL A 80 1.48 6.87 -8.63
N VAL A 81 1.60 8.12 -9.12
CA VAL A 81 2.72 8.99 -8.78
C VAL A 81 2.77 9.26 -7.27
N LEU A 82 1.65 9.58 -6.64
CA LEU A 82 1.59 9.81 -5.20
C LEU A 82 1.92 8.55 -4.38
N LEU A 83 1.49 7.37 -4.82
CA LEU A 83 1.84 6.10 -4.17
C LEU A 83 3.35 5.82 -4.28
N ILE A 84 3.96 6.06 -5.44
CA ILE A 84 5.42 5.92 -5.63
C ILE A 84 6.16 6.91 -4.72
N LEU A 85 5.76 8.19 -4.74
CA LEU A 85 6.36 9.22 -3.90
C LEU A 85 6.21 8.90 -2.40
N GLY A 86 5.08 8.34 -1.99
CA GLY A 86 4.86 7.88 -0.62
C GLY A 86 5.85 6.79 -0.21
N VAL A 87 5.99 5.74 -1.02
CA VAL A 87 6.97 4.66 -0.78
C VAL A 87 8.40 5.21 -0.77
N CYS A 88 8.75 6.08 -1.71
CA CYS A 88 10.06 6.73 -1.75
C CYS A 88 10.30 7.60 -0.51
N GLY A 89 9.30 8.35 -0.03
CA GLY A 89 9.40 9.13 1.21
C GLY A 89 9.72 8.25 2.42
N ILE A 90 9.04 7.10 2.55
CA ILE A 90 9.34 6.13 3.60
C ILE A 90 10.75 5.55 3.42
N ALA A 91 11.18 5.26 2.19
CA ALA A 91 12.53 4.78 1.90
C ALA A 91 13.60 5.80 2.31
N VAL A 92 13.45 7.06 1.90
CA VAL A 92 14.33 8.17 2.27
C VAL A 92 14.36 8.35 3.79
N GLY A 93 13.23 8.25 4.48
CA GLY A 93 13.22 8.28 5.95
C GLY A 93 14.05 7.16 6.58
N ASN A 94 14.12 5.97 5.97
CA ASN A 94 15.02 4.91 6.44
C ASN A 94 16.47 5.14 6.05
N LEU A 95 16.74 5.77 4.90
CA LEU A 95 18.09 6.21 4.54
C LEU A 95 18.62 7.25 5.54
N LEU A 96 17.80 8.23 5.93
CA LEU A 96 18.16 9.24 6.92
C LEU A 96 18.49 8.60 8.27
N ALA A 97 17.70 7.62 8.71
CA ALA A 97 18.00 6.83 9.90
C ALA A 97 19.32 6.03 9.77
N ALA A 98 19.61 5.50 8.58
CA ALA A 98 20.86 4.80 8.30
C ALA A 98 22.07 5.74 8.30
N LEU A 99 21.87 7.01 7.96
CA LEU A 99 22.88 8.07 7.97
C LEU A 99 22.96 8.83 9.31
N ASP A 100 22.32 8.31 10.36
CA ASP A 100 22.30 8.89 11.71
C ASP A 100 21.73 10.32 11.79
N VAL A 101 20.84 10.66 10.85
CA VAL A 101 20.12 11.94 10.90
C VAL A 101 19.10 11.89 12.03
N SER A 102 18.92 13.03 12.72
CA SER A 102 18.05 13.19 13.89
C SER A 102 16.72 12.43 13.76
N GLY A 103 16.30 11.76 14.84
CA GLY A 103 15.05 10.99 14.90
C GLY A 103 13.84 11.78 14.40
N SER A 104 13.72 13.05 14.78
CA SER A 104 12.56 13.88 14.46
C SER A 104 12.41 14.07 12.95
N VAL A 105 13.51 14.41 12.27
CA VAL A 105 13.53 14.56 10.80
C VAL A 105 13.22 13.22 10.12
N THR A 106 13.81 12.13 10.61
CA THR A 106 13.53 10.77 10.12
C THR A 106 12.03 10.43 10.21
N TRP A 107 11.39 10.70 11.34
CA TRP A 107 9.97 10.44 11.56
C TRP A 107 9.06 11.34 10.72
N ILE A 108 9.40 12.63 10.62
CA ILE A 108 8.69 13.59 9.76
C ILE A 108 8.68 13.11 8.31
N VAL A 109 9.84 12.72 7.76
CA VAL A 109 9.95 12.27 6.37
C VAL A 109 9.17 10.97 6.13
N LYS A 110 9.24 10.00 7.06
CA LYS A 110 8.41 8.78 7.01
C LYS A 110 6.92 9.12 7.05
N GLY A 111 6.52 10.02 7.94
CA GLY A 111 5.14 10.46 8.12
C GLY A 111 4.57 11.13 6.87
N PHE A 112 5.34 12.03 6.25
CA PHE A 112 4.99 12.60 4.95
C PHE A 112 4.86 11.54 3.85
N GLY A 113 5.71 10.50 3.86
CA GLY A 113 5.56 9.36 2.95
C GLY A 113 4.19 8.67 3.08
N TRP A 114 3.75 8.40 4.29
CA TRP A 114 2.43 7.81 4.55
C TRP A 114 1.26 8.73 4.21
N VAL A 115 1.36 10.02 4.52
CA VAL A 115 0.35 11.03 4.13
C VAL A 115 0.24 11.10 2.61
N THR A 116 1.37 11.09 1.90
CA THR A 116 1.42 11.11 0.43
C THR A 116 0.81 9.84 -0.16
N ALA A 117 1.10 8.67 0.42
CA ALA A 117 0.45 7.42 0.04
C ALA A 117 -1.07 7.47 0.27
N GLY A 118 -1.52 8.02 1.40
CA GLY A 118 -2.94 8.25 1.70
C GLY A 118 -3.63 9.16 0.68
N ALA A 119 -2.98 10.27 0.30
CA ALA A 119 -3.44 11.14 -0.79
C ALA A 119 -3.50 10.38 -2.12
N GLY A 120 -2.53 9.51 -2.41
CA GLY A 120 -2.57 8.61 -3.57
C GLY A 120 -3.81 7.72 -3.59
N VAL A 121 -4.15 7.07 -2.47
CA VAL A 121 -5.38 6.26 -2.35
C VAL A 121 -6.64 7.13 -2.51
N ALA A 122 -6.66 8.34 -1.96
CA ALA A 122 -7.76 9.28 -2.17
C ALA A 122 -7.92 9.66 -3.66
N MET A 123 -6.82 9.85 -4.39
CA MET A 123 -6.84 10.12 -5.83
C MET A 123 -7.38 8.93 -6.64
N VAL A 124 -7.27 7.69 -6.15
CA VAL A 124 -7.95 6.53 -6.76
C VAL A 124 -9.47 6.69 -6.68
N ALA A 125 -9.98 7.21 -5.56
CA ALA A 125 -11.41 7.49 -5.40
C ALA A 125 -11.86 8.59 -6.37
N VAL A 126 -11.10 9.69 -6.48
CA VAL A 126 -11.39 10.76 -7.45
C VAL A 126 -11.38 10.23 -8.89
N HIS A 127 -10.40 9.39 -9.24
CA HIS A 127 -10.34 8.76 -10.55
C HIS A 127 -11.56 7.88 -10.82
N LYS A 128 -11.96 7.05 -9.85
CA LYS A 128 -13.17 6.22 -9.93
C LYS A 128 -14.43 7.08 -10.13
N GLU A 129 -14.56 8.19 -9.41
CA GLU A 129 -15.68 9.12 -9.57
C GLU A 129 -15.75 9.67 -11.01
N GLY A 130 -14.60 10.06 -11.57
CA GLY A 130 -14.50 10.49 -12.97
C GLY A 130 -14.97 9.42 -13.96
N GLN A 131 -14.51 8.17 -13.78
CA GLN A 131 -14.94 7.04 -14.61
C GLN A 131 -16.46 6.80 -14.51
N MET A 132 -17.03 6.89 -13.30
CA MET A 132 -18.46 6.71 -13.10
C MET A 132 -19.29 7.83 -13.72
N LYS A 133 -18.86 9.08 -13.62
CA LYS A 133 -19.53 10.22 -14.26
C LYS A 133 -19.53 10.09 -15.78
N ALA A 134 -18.40 9.71 -16.37
CA ALA A 134 -18.30 9.46 -17.81
C ALA A 134 -19.19 8.30 -18.26
N ALA A 135 -19.22 7.19 -17.52
CA ALA A 135 -20.10 6.05 -17.82
C ALA A 135 -21.59 6.42 -17.72
N LEU A 136 -21.98 7.23 -16.72
CA LEU A 136 -23.35 7.72 -16.59
C LEU A 136 -23.74 8.69 -17.73
N ALA A 137 -22.80 9.52 -18.17
CA ALA A 137 -23.02 10.42 -19.31
C ALA A 137 -23.21 9.65 -20.62
N ASP A 138 -22.42 8.59 -20.85
CA ASP A 138 -22.58 7.71 -22.01
C ASP A 138 -23.96 7.05 -22.01
N TYR A 139 -24.38 6.50 -20.85
CA TYR A 139 -25.71 5.90 -20.67
C TYR A 139 -26.83 6.90 -20.95
N ALA A 140 -26.74 8.11 -20.39
CA ALA A 140 -27.74 9.16 -20.61
C ALA A 140 -27.80 9.65 -22.06
N SER A 141 -26.69 9.57 -22.79
CA SER A 141 -26.61 10.00 -24.19
C SER A 141 -27.08 8.96 -25.22
N GLY A 142 -27.45 7.76 -24.78
CA GLY A 142 -27.88 6.67 -25.67
C GLY A 142 -26.76 6.13 -26.57
N LYS A 143 -25.50 6.49 -26.29
CA LYS A 143 -24.33 5.99 -27.01
C LYS A 143 -24.00 4.56 -26.58
N PRO A 144 -23.36 3.75 -27.43
CA PRO A 144 -22.81 2.47 -27.02
C PRO A 144 -21.84 2.69 -25.84
N TRP A 145 -21.90 1.82 -24.85
CA TRP A 145 -21.09 1.90 -23.63
C TRP A 145 -19.60 1.78 -23.97
N THR A 146 -18.90 2.90 -24.07
CA THR A 146 -17.44 2.92 -24.33
C THR A 146 -16.64 3.16 -23.06
N THR A 147 -17.19 3.88 -22.07
CA THR A 147 -16.49 4.13 -20.80
C THR A 147 -16.56 2.91 -19.86
N ARG A 148 -15.40 2.37 -19.46
CA ARG A 148 -15.27 1.28 -18.49
C ARG A 148 -14.80 1.77 -17.13
N VAL A 149 -15.51 1.37 -16.07
CA VAL A 149 -15.08 1.60 -14.69
C VAL A 149 -14.10 0.50 -14.30
N THR A 150 -12.83 0.87 -14.09
CA THR A 150 -11.76 -0.10 -13.84
C THR A 150 -11.41 -0.23 -12.35
N VAL A 151 -11.78 0.77 -11.53
CA VAL A 151 -11.63 0.71 -10.06
C VAL A 151 -12.83 0.01 -9.43
N HIS A 152 -12.60 -1.21 -8.95
CA HIS A 152 -13.66 -2.03 -8.35
C HIS A 152 -13.83 -1.82 -6.84
N ALA A 153 -12.85 -1.22 -6.17
CA ALA A 153 -12.95 -0.88 -4.75
C ALA A 153 -14.10 0.08 -4.49
N SER A 154 -14.85 -0.13 -3.40
CA SER A 154 -15.89 0.81 -2.99
C SER A 154 -15.27 2.16 -2.59
N PHE A 155 -15.99 3.27 -2.79
CA PHE A 155 -15.52 4.58 -2.31
C PHE A 155 -15.23 4.56 -0.82
N LEU A 156 -16.10 3.90 -0.04
CA LEU A 156 -15.94 3.79 1.40
C LEU A 156 -14.65 3.04 1.77
N SER A 157 -14.31 1.94 1.09
CA SER A 157 -13.02 1.26 1.33
C SER A 157 -11.82 2.14 0.99
N LEU A 158 -11.88 2.89 -0.11
CA LEU A 158 -10.79 3.78 -0.54
C LEU A 158 -10.61 4.94 0.44
N ILE A 159 -11.69 5.62 0.82
CA ILE A 159 -11.66 6.75 1.76
C ILE A 159 -11.21 6.27 3.15
N THR A 160 -11.72 5.14 3.63
CA THR A 160 -11.32 4.59 4.94
C THR A 160 -9.82 4.26 4.94
N GLY A 161 -9.32 3.62 3.87
CA GLY A 161 -7.88 3.34 3.72
C GLY A 161 -7.03 4.60 3.60
N ALA A 162 -7.47 5.59 2.82
CA ALA A 162 -6.77 6.87 2.66
C ALA A 162 -6.65 7.63 3.97
N ILE A 163 -7.76 7.77 4.72
CA ILE A 163 -7.76 8.39 6.05
C ILE A 163 -6.85 7.60 6.98
N GLY A 164 -6.90 6.27 6.95
CA GLY A 164 -6.04 5.43 7.76
C GLY A 164 -4.54 5.70 7.55
N LEU A 165 -4.10 5.79 6.29
CA LEU A 165 -2.72 6.11 5.94
C LEU A 165 -2.33 7.54 6.34
N VAL A 166 -3.24 8.50 6.21
CA VAL A 166 -3.02 9.89 6.66
C VAL A 166 -2.85 9.96 8.18
N LEU A 167 -3.73 9.31 8.96
CA LEU A 167 -3.62 9.29 10.43
C LEU A 167 -2.32 8.62 10.88
N LEU A 168 -1.93 7.52 10.23
CA LEU A 168 -0.65 6.86 10.47
C LEU A 168 0.53 7.83 10.23
N GLY A 169 0.51 8.55 9.11
CA GLY A 169 1.55 9.51 8.78
C GLY A 169 1.59 10.72 9.72
N VAL A 170 0.45 11.28 10.09
CA VAL A 170 0.35 12.36 11.09
C VAL A 170 0.85 11.89 12.46
N GLY A 171 0.50 10.67 12.86
CA GLY A 171 1.01 10.05 14.08
C GLY A 171 2.53 9.87 14.08
N LEU A 172 3.13 9.56 12.94
CA LEU A 172 4.60 9.49 12.81
C LEU A 172 5.24 10.89 12.89
N VAL A 173 4.66 11.90 12.25
CA VAL A 173 5.16 13.30 12.35
C VAL A 173 5.18 13.78 13.80
N GLY A 174 4.19 13.40 14.61
CA GLY A 174 4.10 13.79 16.02
C GLY A 174 4.95 12.97 17.00
N GLN A 175 5.62 11.90 16.54
CA GLN A 175 6.24 10.89 17.42
C GLN A 175 7.40 11.43 18.28
N ASP A 176 8.13 12.42 17.78
CA ASP A 176 9.26 13.04 18.49
C ASP A 176 8.89 14.35 19.23
N ALA A 177 7.66 14.84 19.05
CA ALA A 177 7.27 16.17 19.50
C ALA A 177 6.74 16.22 20.94
N THR A 178 6.37 15.08 21.54
CA THR A 178 5.67 15.06 22.84
C THR A 178 5.85 13.73 23.58
N SER A 179 5.88 13.75 24.92
CA SER A 179 5.61 12.58 25.78
C SER A 179 4.12 12.15 25.77
N SER A 180 3.36 12.58 24.75
CA SER A 180 1.92 12.34 24.64
C SER A 180 1.63 10.99 24.02
N ARG A 181 0.49 10.41 24.39
CA ARG A 181 -0.08 9.20 23.78
C ARG A 181 -0.67 9.45 22.40
N THR A 182 -1.02 10.71 22.08
CA THR A 182 -1.75 11.07 20.86
C THR A 182 -1.11 10.54 19.57
N PRO A 183 0.22 10.70 19.34
CA PRO A 183 0.85 10.21 18.11
C PRO A 183 0.68 8.70 17.92
N TYR A 184 0.83 7.90 18.99
CA TYR A 184 0.68 6.45 18.96
C TYR A 184 -0.78 6.02 18.73
N VAL A 185 -1.74 6.71 19.39
CA VAL A 185 -3.18 6.46 19.17
C VAL A 185 -3.57 6.72 17.72
N LEU A 186 -3.03 7.78 17.09
CA LEU A 186 -3.27 8.06 15.68
C LEU A 186 -2.69 6.97 14.76
N GLN A 187 -1.51 6.42 15.08
CA GLN A 187 -0.92 5.32 14.33
C GLN A 187 -1.78 4.05 14.40
N ILE A 188 -2.24 3.67 15.60
CA ILE A 188 -3.12 2.51 15.80
C ILE A 188 -4.45 2.71 15.08
N ALA A 189 -5.12 3.84 15.30
CA ALA A 189 -6.38 4.16 14.65
C ALA A 189 -6.24 4.17 13.12
N GLY A 190 -5.14 4.75 12.62
CA GLY A 190 -4.79 4.76 11.21
C GLY A 190 -4.65 3.35 10.63
N GLY A 191 -3.85 2.50 11.28
CA GLY A 191 -3.67 1.10 10.89
C GLY A 191 -4.98 0.30 10.90
N VAL A 192 -5.81 0.47 11.93
CA VAL A 192 -7.13 -0.18 12.02
C VAL A 192 -8.06 0.27 10.89
N LEU A 193 -8.06 1.56 10.53
CA LEU A 193 -8.86 2.05 9.40
C LEU A 193 -8.40 1.44 8.06
N VAL A 194 -7.09 1.27 7.85
CA VAL A 194 -6.58 0.55 6.67
C VAL A 194 -7.10 -0.90 6.64
N VAL A 195 -7.08 -1.59 7.77
CA VAL A 195 -7.64 -2.95 7.91
C VAL A 195 -9.14 -2.98 7.58
N ILE A 196 -9.93 -2.05 8.12
CA ILE A 196 -11.36 -1.95 7.84
C ILE A 196 -11.62 -1.70 6.35
N GLY A 197 -10.83 -0.83 5.72
CA GLY A 197 -10.88 -0.59 4.28
C GLY A 197 -10.64 -1.87 3.47
N MET A 198 -9.63 -2.66 3.86
CA MET A 198 -9.30 -3.95 3.24
C MET A 198 -10.43 -4.99 3.42
N ILE A 199 -10.97 -5.12 4.63
CA ILE A 199 -12.09 -6.03 4.94
C ILE A 199 -13.33 -5.68 4.11
N ARG A 200 -13.65 -4.39 3.99
CA ARG A 200 -14.76 -3.93 3.13
C ARG A 200 -14.55 -4.26 1.65
N HIS A 201 -13.30 -4.47 1.23
CA HIS A 201 -12.97 -4.89 -0.12
C HIS A 201 -12.77 -6.42 -0.26
N PHE A 202 -12.95 -7.20 0.82
CA PHE A 202 -12.67 -8.63 0.86
C PHE A 202 -13.42 -9.42 -0.22
N GLY A 203 -14.72 -9.16 -0.38
CA GLY A 203 -15.57 -9.87 -1.35
C GLY A 203 -15.08 -9.75 -2.79
N HIS A 204 -14.37 -8.66 -3.11
CA HIS A 204 -13.77 -8.44 -4.43
C HIS A 204 -12.36 -9.02 -4.54
N LEU A 205 -11.56 -8.90 -3.49
CA LEU A 205 -10.17 -9.36 -3.49
C LEU A 205 -10.06 -10.88 -3.42
N ALA A 206 -10.88 -11.54 -2.61
CA ALA A 206 -10.81 -12.97 -2.38
C ALA A 206 -10.94 -13.81 -3.68
N PRO A 207 -11.90 -13.52 -4.58
CA PRO A 207 -11.99 -14.20 -5.87
C PRO A 207 -10.83 -13.90 -6.82
N ARG A 208 -10.13 -12.75 -6.68
CA ARG A 208 -9.03 -12.35 -7.57
C ARG A 208 -7.68 -12.87 -7.11
N ILE A 209 -7.23 -12.50 -5.91
CA ILE A 209 -5.91 -12.87 -5.40
C ILE A 209 -5.90 -14.09 -4.47
N GLY A 210 -7.07 -14.63 -4.14
CA GLY A 210 -7.24 -15.82 -3.31
C GLY A 210 -7.59 -15.49 -1.85
N ARG A 211 -8.51 -16.25 -1.27
CA ARG A 211 -9.01 -16.02 0.10
C ARG A 211 -7.88 -16.04 1.13
N VAL A 212 -6.99 -17.03 1.05
CA VAL A 212 -5.88 -17.18 2.00
C VAL A 212 -4.93 -15.98 1.93
N ALA A 213 -4.58 -15.54 0.72
CA ALA A 213 -3.73 -14.35 0.53
C ALA A 213 -4.35 -13.11 1.21
N VAL A 214 -5.65 -12.88 1.01
CA VAL A 214 -6.36 -11.75 1.63
C VAL A 214 -6.36 -11.83 3.17
N VAL A 215 -6.64 -13.02 3.72
CA VAL A 215 -6.64 -13.23 5.18
C VAL A 215 -5.25 -12.98 5.77
N VAL A 216 -4.19 -13.48 5.12
CA VAL A 216 -2.80 -13.25 5.55
C VAL A 216 -2.44 -11.76 5.46
N THR A 217 -2.86 -11.04 4.42
CA THR A 217 -2.68 -9.58 4.34
C THR A 217 -3.42 -8.85 5.47
N ILE A 218 -4.64 -9.25 5.82
CA ILE A 218 -5.38 -8.65 6.94
C ILE A 218 -4.63 -8.90 8.26
N ALA A 219 -4.15 -10.11 8.49
CA ALA A 219 -3.34 -10.44 9.67
C ALA A 219 -2.05 -9.61 9.74
N ALA A 220 -1.35 -9.45 8.60
CA ALA A 220 -0.18 -8.59 8.49
C ALA A 220 -0.50 -7.14 8.87
N LEU A 221 -1.59 -6.58 8.33
CA LEU A 221 -2.00 -5.20 8.61
C LEU A 221 -2.44 -5.00 10.06
N LEU A 222 -3.09 -5.99 10.68
CA LEU A 222 -3.44 -5.95 12.11
C LEU A 222 -2.19 -5.95 12.98
N LEU A 223 -1.20 -6.80 12.67
CA LEU A 223 0.07 -6.83 13.39
C LEU A 223 0.86 -5.54 13.19
N PHE A 224 0.81 -4.97 11.99
CA PHE A 224 1.37 -3.65 11.72
C PHE A 224 0.68 -2.56 12.55
N ALA A 225 -0.65 -2.57 12.66
CA ALA A 225 -1.39 -1.60 13.48
C ALA A 225 -1.09 -1.75 14.99
N ALA A 226 -0.80 -2.97 15.45
CA ALA A 226 -0.50 -3.26 16.85
C ALA A 226 0.93 -2.87 17.27
N ASN A 227 1.82 -2.53 16.34
CA ASN A 227 3.25 -2.28 16.60
C ASN A 227 3.54 -1.15 17.61
N THR A 228 2.59 -0.23 17.80
CA THR A 228 2.70 0.98 18.64
C THR A 228 1.76 0.90 19.85
N PHE A 229 1.11 -0.25 20.05
CA PHE A 229 0.18 -0.45 21.17
C PHE A 229 0.86 -0.28 22.54
N PRO A 230 2.07 -0.81 22.79
CA PRO A 230 2.78 -0.55 24.05
C PRO A 230 3.04 0.94 24.29
N ASP A 231 3.43 1.68 23.24
CA ASP A 231 3.73 3.12 23.34
C ASP A 231 2.48 3.98 23.56
N ALA A 232 1.31 3.52 23.11
CA ALA A 232 0.05 4.17 23.41
C ALA A 232 -0.39 3.96 24.88
N ILE A 233 0.00 2.84 25.49
CA ILE A 233 -0.28 2.55 26.91
C ILE A 233 0.70 3.32 27.80
N ASP A 234 1.99 3.24 27.47
CA ASP A 234 3.08 3.77 28.28
C ASP A 234 4.11 4.53 27.41
N PRO A 235 3.80 5.79 27.03
CA PRO A 235 4.63 6.57 26.12
C PRO A 235 5.95 6.99 26.75
N GLU A 236 6.05 7.04 28.09
CA GLU A 236 7.27 7.41 28.81
C GLU A 236 8.37 6.35 28.63
N ASN A 237 7.96 5.09 28.40
CA ASN A 237 8.85 3.96 28.19
C ASN A 237 9.00 3.55 26.71
N ALA A 238 8.62 4.39 25.75
CA ALA A 238 8.63 4.06 24.32
C ALA A 238 10.00 3.58 23.81
N ALA A 239 11.11 4.13 24.34
CA ALA A 239 12.45 3.67 24.01
C ALA A 239 12.69 2.18 24.36
N SER A 240 12.05 1.68 25.41
CA SER A 240 12.14 0.27 25.83
C SER A 240 11.32 -0.67 24.93
N HIS A 241 10.32 -0.15 24.23
CA HIS A 241 9.45 -0.92 23.34
C HIS A 241 9.94 -0.98 21.89
N VAL A 242 11.07 -0.32 21.58
CA VAL A 242 11.62 -0.25 20.21
C VAL A 242 11.81 -1.63 19.59
N THR A 243 12.18 -2.64 20.40
CA THR A 243 12.30 -4.04 20.00
C THR A 243 10.96 -4.60 19.52
N PHE A 244 9.90 -4.39 20.29
CA PHE A 244 8.56 -4.85 19.94
C PHE A 244 8.08 -4.23 18.62
N TRP A 245 8.27 -2.92 18.45
CA TRP A 245 7.89 -2.19 17.23
C TRP A 245 8.54 -2.79 15.97
N HIS A 246 9.86 -3.02 16.00
CA HIS A 246 10.60 -3.60 14.88
C HIS A 246 10.17 -5.03 14.57
N VAL A 247 9.98 -5.86 15.60
CA VAL A 247 9.55 -7.25 15.46
C VAL A 247 8.15 -7.32 14.85
N CYS A 248 7.19 -6.53 15.35
CA CYS A 248 5.84 -6.48 14.80
C CYS A 248 5.83 -6.06 13.33
N ILE A 249 6.58 -5.00 12.97
CA ILE A 249 6.67 -4.54 11.59
C ILE A 249 7.34 -5.59 10.71
N GLY A 250 8.43 -6.19 11.17
CA GLY A 250 9.18 -7.21 10.43
C GLY A 250 8.33 -8.46 10.16
N ILE A 251 7.65 -8.98 11.17
CA ILE A 251 6.75 -10.13 11.01
C ILE A 251 5.55 -9.76 10.13
N ALA A 252 4.96 -8.58 10.30
CA ALA A 252 3.89 -8.10 9.44
C ALA A 252 4.32 -8.05 7.97
N GLY A 253 5.53 -7.54 7.71
CA GLY A 253 6.09 -7.53 6.36
C GLY A 253 6.31 -8.93 5.79
N LEU A 254 6.85 -9.88 6.58
CA LEU A 254 7.00 -11.28 6.16
C LEU A 254 5.67 -11.96 5.86
N LEU A 255 4.62 -11.70 6.66
CA LEU A 255 3.27 -12.16 6.34
C LEU A 255 2.77 -11.54 5.03
N GLY A 256 3.07 -10.26 4.78
CA GLY A 256 2.81 -9.63 3.49
C GLY A 256 3.53 -10.34 2.34
N VAL A 257 4.79 -10.76 2.50
CA VAL A 257 5.52 -11.56 1.51
C VAL A 257 4.78 -12.86 1.21
N VAL A 258 4.36 -13.59 2.25
CA VAL A 258 3.56 -14.82 2.09
C VAL A 258 2.29 -14.54 1.29
N ALA A 259 1.59 -13.45 1.58
CA ALA A 259 0.40 -13.06 0.81
C ALA A 259 0.70 -12.78 -0.66
N PHE A 260 1.81 -12.08 -0.98
CA PHE A 260 2.24 -11.86 -2.37
C PHE A 260 2.59 -13.17 -3.08
N LEU A 261 3.29 -14.09 -2.40
CA LEU A 261 3.63 -15.40 -2.97
C LEU A 261 2.39 -16.26 -3.22
N LEU A 262 1.40 -16.22 -2.34
CA LEU A 262 0.11 -16.89 -2.54
C LEU A 262 -0.67 -16.29 -3.72
N ALA A 263 -0.66 -14.97 -3.88
CA ALA A 263 -1.27 -14.30 -5.02
C ALA A 263 -0.55 -14.64 -6.34
N LEU A 264 0.78 -14.72 -6.30
CA LEU A 264 1.61 -15.15 -7.43
C LEU A 264 1.34 -16.61 -7.81
N GLN A 265 1.32 -17.53 -6.83
CA GLN A 265 0.97 -18.93 -7.05
C GLN A 265 -0.40 -19.06 -7.71
N LYS A 266 -1.39 -18.29 -7.24
CA LYS A 266 -2.70 -18.28 -7.86
C LYS A 266 -2.65 -17.80 -9.32
N LYS A 267 -1.93 -16.72 -9.61
CA LYS A 267 -1.75 -16.23 -10.99
C LYS A 267 -1.18 -17.34 -11.88
N LEU A 268 -0.10 -17.97 -11.45
CA LEU A 268 0.58 -19.04 -12.19
C LEU A 268 -0.27 -20.31 -12.35
N SER A 269 -1.30 -20.51 -11.52
CA SER A 269 -2.23 -21.64 -11.65
C SER A 269 -3.42 -21.36 -12.57
N THR A 270 -3.66 -20.09 -12.91
CA THR A 270 -4.76 -19.67 -13.78
C THR A 270 -4.32 -19.32 -15.21
N ASP A 271 -3.01 -19.13 -15.41
CA ASP A 271 -2.35 -18.91 -16.69
C ASP A 271 -1.84 -20.25 -17.28
#